data_AF-A0AAE0DX40-F1
#
_entry.id   AF-A0AAE0DX40-F1
#
_cell.length_a   1.000
_cell.length_b   1.000
_cell.length_c   1.000
_cell.angle_alpha   90.00
_cell.angle_beta   90.00
_cell.angle_gamma   90.00
#
_symmetry.space_group_name_H-M   'P 1'
#
loop_
_entity.id
_entity.type
_entity.pdbx_description
1 polymer ?
#
loop_
_entity_poly.entity_id
_entity_poly.type
_entity_poly.pdbx_seq_one_letter_code
_entity_poly.pdbx_strand_id
1 'polypeptide(L)'
;MKSGILTLPKPLDNDTKELHLRLGSSRIEDVILWHYEEIGRYTVNNGYWVGRNMEAKASTSSGSSQSFWWKVLWKLKIPQKVKIFVWKTCFDWIPTTFSLAQRDVPVMVRCPACRASDDSTFHAL
;
A
#
# COMPACT_ATOMS: atom_id res chain seq x y z
N MET A 1 -14.62 -6.26 35.83
CA MET A 1 -13.74 -7.16 35.04
C MET A 1 -13.70 -6.67 33.61
N LYS A 2 -12.52 -6.17 33.19
CA LYS A 2 -11.97 -6.01 31.83
C LYS A 2 -12.85 -5.36 30.74
N SER A 3 -12.73 -4.05 30.57
CA SER A 3 -13.05 -3.36 29.31
C SER A 3 -11.82 -3.39 28.41
N GLY A 4 -11.96 -4.01 27.23
CA GLY A 4 -10.89 -4.24 26.27
C GLY A 4 -10.42 -2.96 25.57
N ILE A 5 -9.11 -2.75 25.58
CA ILE A 5 -8.43 -1.71 24.81
C ILE A 5 -8.34 -2.19 23.37
N LEU A 6 -8.95 -1.46 22.44
CA LEU A 6 -8.71 -1.63 21.01
C LEU A 6 -7.34 -1.02 20.69
N THR A 7 -6.31 -1.85 20.57
CA THR A 7 -4.99 -1.46 20.08
C THR A 7 -5.07 -1.23 18.57
N LEU A 8 -5.02 0.03 18.14
CA LEU A 8 -4.70 0.39 16.76
C LEU A 8 -3.22 0.05 16.48
N PRO A 9 -2.90 -0.56 15.33
CA PRO A 9 -1.52 -0.86 14.97
C PRO A 9 -0.75 0.43 14.70
N LYS A 10 0.42 0.57 15.33
CA LYS A 10 1.39 1.62 15.02
C LYS A 10 2.02 1.36 13.66
N PRO A 11 2.15 2.35 12.77
CA PRO A 11 3.18 2.33 11.76
C PRO A 11 4.49 2.88 12.36
N LEU A 12 5.54 2.03 12.38
CA LEU A 12 6.93 2.43 12.17
C LEU A 12 7.03 3.01 10.74
N ASP A 13 7.87 3.95 10.33
CA ASP A 13 9.13 4.59 10.71
C ASP A 13 9.05 5.91 9.88
N ASN A 14 9.49 7.11 10.26
CA ASN A 14 10.80 7.60 10.66
C ASN A 14 10.58 9.15 10.81
N ASP A 15 11.28 9.84 11.71
CA ASP A 15 11.17 11.28 11.99
C ASP A 15 10.00 11.79 12.87
N THR A 16 9.48 10.97 13.79
CA THR A 16 8.76 11.55 14.94
C THR A 16 9.78 12.16 15.90
N LYS A 17 10.07 13.46 15.75
CA LYS A 17 10.58 14.26 16.87
C LYS A 17 9.61 14.05 18.02
N GLU A 18 9.98 13.26 19.01
CA GLU A 18 9.17 13.02 20.20
C GLU A 18 9.01 14.35 20.92
N LEU A 19 7.90 15.04 20.63
CA LEU A 19 7.46 16.18 21.39
C LEU A 19 6.97 15.62 22.72
N HIS A 20 7.84 15.66 23.74
CA HIS A 20 7.44 15.47 25.13
C HIS A 20 6.52 16.62 25.55
N LEU A 21 5.27 16.60 25.08
CA LEU A 21 4.23 17.50 25.54
C LEU A 21 3.86 17.06 26.96
N ARG A 22 4.24 17.86 27.96
CA ARG A 22 3.62 17.72 29.28
C ARG A 22 2.16 18.10 29.13
N LEU A 23 1.27 17.11 29.16
CA LEU A 23 -0.17 17.33 29.22
C LEU A 23 -0.45 18.12 30.50
N GLY A 24 -0.68 19.43 30.35
CA GLY A 24 -1.04 20.29 31.46
C GLY A 24 -2.35 19.82 32.07
N SER A 25 -2.47 19.88 33.40
CA SER A 25 -3.67 19.50 34.17
C SER A 25 -4.92 20.37 33.89
N SER A 26 -4.90 21.19 32.84
CA SER A 26 -6.02 22.02 32.42
C SER A 26 -6.88 21.24 31.44
N ARG A 27 -8.21 21.34 31.58
CA ARG A 27 -9.20 20.78 30.65
C ARG A 27 -9.17 21.57 29.34
N ILE A 28 -8.11 21.40 28.57
CA ILE A 28 -8.00 21.93 27.21
C ILE A 28 -8.63 20.87 26.31
N GLU A 29 -9.64 21.26 25.55
CA GLU A 29 -10.23 20.38 24.55
C GLU A 29 -9.21 20.14 23.43
N ASP A 30 -9.08 18.88 23.02
CA ASP A 30 -8.19 18.51 21.92
C ASP A 30 -8.67 19.14 20.61
N VAL A 31 -7.74 19.76 19.88
CA VAL A 31 -8.02 20.39 18.58
C VAL A 31 -7.25 19.64 17.49
N ILE A 32 -7.95 19.33 16.39
CA ILE A 32 -7.33 18.72 15.21
C ILE A 32 -6.55 19.82 14.45
N LEU A 33 -5.25 19.62 14.29
CA LEU A 33 -4.37 20.52 13.54
C LEU A 33 -3.78 19.81 12.33
N TRP A 34 -3.77 20.50 11.19
CA TRP A 34 -3.13 20.03 9.96
C TRP A 34 -1.63 20.29 10.02
N HIS A 35 -0.82 19.25 10.18
CA HIS A 35 0.61 19.39 10.47
C HIS A 35 1.46 19.91 9.29
N TYR A 36 0.92 20.00 8.07
CA TYR A 36 1.61 20.56 6.90
C TYR A 36 1.47 22.08 6.81
N GLU A 37 0.84 22.73 7.79
CA GLU A 37 0.68 24.18 7.89
C GLU A 37 1.06 24.67 9.28
N GLU A 38 1.75 25.81 9.36
CA GLU A 38 2.15 26.41 10.63
C GLU A 38 0.95 26.90 11.45
N ILE A 39 -0.13 27.29 10.75
CA ILE A 39 -1.39 27.74 11.35
C ILE A 39 -2.32 26.54 11.66
N GLY A 40 -1.96 25.33 11.22
CA GLY A 40 -2.72 24.10 11.49
C GLY A 40 -4.07 24.00 10.79
N ARG A 41 -4.38 24.89 9.82
CA ARG A 41 -5.66 24.89 9.10
C ARG A 41 -5.59 24.06 7.83
N TYR A 42 -6.59 23.20 7.64
CA TYR A 42 -6.75 22.47 6.38
C TYR A 42 -7.48 23.31 5.33
N THR A 43 -6.95 23.34 4.11
CA THR A 43 -7.67 23.82 2.92
C THR A 43 -7.53 22.79 1.81
N VAL A 44 -8.53 22.71 0.92
CA VAL A 44 -8.52 21.77 -0.22
C VAL A 44 -7.29 22.01 -1.10
N ASN A 45 -6.89 23.26 -1.31
CA ASN A 45 -5.72 23.62 -2.11
C ASN A 45 -4.42 23.06 -1.49
N ASN A 46 -4.21 23.27 -0.19
CA ASN A 46 -3.02 22.76 0.48
C ASN A 46 -3.03 21.23 0.58
N GLY A 47 -4.19 20.62 0.88
CA GLY A 47 -4.35 19.17 0.88
C GLY A 47 -4.02 18.53 -0.47
N TYR A 48 -4.46 19.15 -1.57
CA TYR A 48 -4.11 18.71 -2.91
C TYR A 48 -2.61 18.85 -3.20
N TRP A 49 -2.00 19.97 -2.81
CA TRP A 49 -0.56 20.21 -2.97
C TRP A 49 0.29 19.17 -2.24
N VAL A 50 -0.08 18.85 -0.99
CA VAL A 50 0.56 17.82 -0.18
C VAL A 50 0.37 16.44 -0.82
N GLY A 51 -0.85 16.07 -1.20
CA GLY A 51 -1.14 14.79 -1.84
C GLY A 51 -0.35 14.58 -3.13
N ARG A 52 -0.28 15.59 -3.99
CA ARG A 52 0.50 15.57 -5.24
C ARG A 52 1.99 15.36 -5.01
N ASN A 53 2.56 16.01 -4.00
CA ASN A 53 3.99 15.86 -3.67
C ASN A 53 4.31 14.54 -2.97
N MET A 54 3.35 13.96 -2.25
CA MET A 54 3.47 12.61 -1.71
C MET A 54 3.37 11.54 -2.79
N GLU A 55 2.43 11.67 -3.72
CA GLU A 55 2.30 10.75 -4.86
C GLU A 55 3.54 10.75 -5.75
N ALA A 56 4.19 11.91 -5.93
CA ALA A 56 5.47 11.98 -6.66
C ALA A 56 6.60 11.18 -5.98
N LYS A 57 6.51 10.96 -4.66
CA LYS A 57 7.47 10.15 -3.87
C LYS A 57 7.01 8.71 -3.68
N ALA A 58 5.70 8.46 -3.74
CA ALA A 58 5.15 7.12 -3.76
C ALA A 58 5.42 6.52 -5.14
N SER A 59 6.46 5.71 -5.24
CA SER A 59 6.88 4.98 -6.44
C SER A 59 5.69 4.42 -7.22
N THR A 60 5.18 5.17 -8.20
CA THR A 60 4.39 4.58 -9.29
C THR A 60 5.37 3.69 -10.03
N SER A 61 5.14 2.38 -9.98
CA SER A 61 5.90 1.30 -10.65
C SER A 61 6.84 1.82 -11.74
N SER A 62 8.09 2.09 -11.33
CA SER A 62 9.29 2.37 -12.13
C SER A 62 9.06 3.01 -13.51
N GLY A 63 9.33 4.31 -13.59
CA GLY A 63 9.43 5.07 -14.84
C GLY A 63 10.42 4.45 -15.84
N SER A 64 10.04 4.52 -17.12
CA SER A 64 10.74 4.10 -18.35
C SER A 64 10.58 2.65 -18.81
N SER A 65 11.20 1.64 -18.19
CA SER A 65 11.27 0.29 -18.78
C SER A 65 9.95 -0.49 -18.75
N GLN A 66 9.18 -0.45 -17.66
CA GLN A 66 7.88 -1.14 -17.60
C GLN A 66 6.82 -0.49 -18.51
N SER A 67 6.91 0.82 -18.73
CA SER A 67 6.02 1.55 -19.65
C SER A 67 6.16 1.08 -21.10
N PHE A 68 7.36 0.73 -21.54
CA PHE A 68 7.59 0.24 -22.90
C PHE A 68 6.90 -1.09 -23.16
N TRP A 69 7.03 -2.06 -22.23
CA TRP A 69 6.39 -3.36 -22.35
C TRP A 69 4.87 -3.27 -22.44
N TRP A 70 4.24 -2.38 -21.67
CA TRP A 70 2.80 -2.16 -21.76
C TRP A 70 2.37 -1.56 -23.10
N LYS A 71 3.14 -0.60 -23.64
CA LYS A 71 2.87 -0.07 -24.99
C LYS A 71 2.90 -1.17 -26.06
N VAL A 72 3.81 -2.14 -25.93
CA VAL A 72 3.87 -3.29 -26.84
C VAL A 72 2.67 -4.21 -26.63
N LEU A 73 2.42 -4.66 -25.39
CA LEU A 73 1.31 -5.58 -25.06
C LEU A 73 -0.04 -5.08 -25.58
N TRP A 74 -0.33 -3.79 -25.43
CA TRP A 74 -1.59 -3.22 -25.87
C TRP A 74 -1.72 -3.10 -27.40
N LYS A 75 -0.60 -3.01 -28.13
CA LYS A 75 -0.57 -2.98 -29.61
C LYS A 75 -0.72 -4.35 -30.27
N LEU A 76 -0.50 -5.45 -29.55
CA LEU A 76 -0.66 -6.79 -30.11
C LEU A 76 -2.13 -7.04 -30.53
N LYS A 77 -2.32 -7.71 -31.67
CA LYS A 77 -3.63 -8.18 -32.15
C LYS A 77 -4.06 -9.48 -31.46
N ILE A 78 -4.09 -9.47 -30.13
CA ILE A 78 -4.57 -10.58 -29.31
C ILE A 78 -5.89 -10.20 -28.61
N PRO A 79 -6.74 -11.18 -28.26
CA PRO A 79 -7.97 -10.91 -27.52
C PRO A 79 -7.69 -10.14 -26.22
N GLN A 80 -8.54 -9.17 -25.91
CA GLN A 80 -8.40 -8.30 -24.73
C GLN A 80 -8.30 -9.11 -23.42
N LYS A 81 -9.00 -10.24 -23.34
CA LYS A 81 -8.95 -11.15 -22.19
C LYS A 81 -7.53 -11.63 -21.88
N VAL A 82 -6.75 -11.95 -22.91
CA VAL A 82 -5.35 -12.40 -22.77
C VAL A 82 -4.46 -11.25 -22.32
N LYS A 83 -4.65 -10.04 -22.87
CA LYS A 83 -3.89 -8.84 -22.44
C LYS A 83 -4.09 -8.56 -20.96
N ILE A 84 -5.34 -8.61 -20.49
CA ILE A 84 -5.68 -8.39 -19.08
C ILE A 84 -5.09 -9.50 -18.22
N PHE A 85 -5.12 -10.75 -18.68
CA PHE A 85 -4.51 -11.87 -17.97
C PHE A 85 -3.00 -11.67 -17.79
N VAL A 86 -2.27 -11.37 -18.86
CA VAL A 86 -0.81 -11.12 -18.82
C VAL A 86 -0.49 -9.92 -17.93
N TRP A 87 -1.27 -8.85 -18.02
CA TRP A 87 -1.09 -7.70 -17.14
C TRP A 87 -1.27 -8.11 -15.67
N LYS A 88 -2.34 -8.86 -15.34
CA LYS A 88 -2.58 -9.35 -13.98
C LYS A 88 -1.49 -10.31 -13.48
N THR A 89 -0.97 -11.20 -14.32
CA THR A 89 0.09 -12.14 -13.94
C THR A 89 1.37 -11.40 -13.59
N CYS A 90 1.74 -10.37 -14.35
CA CYS A 90 2.98 -9.61 -14.13
C CYS A 90 2.97 -8.73 -12.86
N PHE A 91 1.79 -8.42 -12.33
CA PHE A 91 1.62 -7.66 -11.09
C PHE A 91 1.27 -8.56 -9.89
N ASP A 92 1.46 -9.88 -10.02
CA ASP A 92 1.08 -10.88 -9.01
C ASP A 92 -0.36 -10.67 -8.46
N TRP A 93 -1.27 -10.24 -9.34
CA TRP A 93 -2.68 -10.01 -8.99
C TRP A 93 -3.45 -11.33 -8.85
N ILE A 94 -2.92 -12.42 -9.39
CA ILE A 94 -3.54 -13.74 -9.24
C ILE A 94 -3.45 -14.13 -7.76
N PRO A 95 -4.58 -14.46 -7.12
CA PRO A 95 -4.61 -14.86 -5.72
C PRO A 95 -3.93 -16.22 -5.59
N THR A 96 -2.63 -16.19 -5.37
CA THR A 96 -1.80 -17.35 -5.07
C THR A 96 -1.49 -17.36 -3.58
N THR A 97 -1.28 -18.52 -2.97
CA THR A 97 -0.98 -18.55 -1.52
C THR A 97 0.32 -17.80 -1.19
N PHE A 98 1.26 -17.73 -2.14
CA PHE A 98 2.44 -16.87 -2.04
C PHE A 98 2.09 -15.37 -2.02
N SER A 99 1.23 -14.89 -2.92
CA SER A 99 0.80 -13.48 -2.93
C SER A 99 0.00 -13.09 -1.67
N LEU A 100 -0.74 -14.04 -1.09
CA LEU A 100 -1.50 -13.84 0.14
C LEU A 100 -0.57 -13.77 1.36
N ALA A 101 0.45 -14.63 1.40
CA ALA A 101 1.47 -14.60 2.45
C ALA A 101 2.29 -13.30 2.43
N GLN A 102 2.56 -12.71 1.26
CA GLN A 102 3.20 -11.38 1.16
C GLN A 102 2.35 -10.25 1.76
N ARG A 103 1.05 -10.45 1.93
CA ARG A 103 0.12 -9.48 2.53
C ARG A 103 -0.19 -9.80 3.99
N ASP A 104 0.68 -10.57 4.65
CA ASP A 104 0.53 -11.02 6.04
C ASP A 104 -0.78 -11.79 6.33
N VAL A 105 -1.38 -12.39 5.29
CA VAL A 105 -2.52 -13.30 5.49
C VAL A 105 -1.96 -14.65 5.95
N PRO A 106 -2.44 -15.22 7.08
CA PRO A 106 -1.95 -16.49 7.58
C PRO A 106 -2.42 -17.64 6.68
N VAL A 107 -1.62 -17.95 5.66
CA VAL A 107 -1.84 -19.06 4.73
C VAL A 107 -0.57 -19.90 4.59
N MET A 108 -0.74 -21.19 4.28
CA MET A 108 0.39 -22.04 3.91
C MET A 108 0.87 -21.67 2.50
N VAL A 109 2.15 -21.28 2.39
CA VAL A 109 2.79 -20.86 1.13
C VAL A 109 2.93 -22.00 0.11
N ARG A 110 2.83 -23.24 0.58
CA ARG A 110 2.88 -24.43 -0.29
C ARG A 110 1.64 -24.53 -1.16
N CYS A 111 1.84 -24.91 -2.42
CA CYS A 111 0.74 -25.16 -3.34
C CYS A 111 -0.14 -26.33 -2.84
N PRO A 112 -1.46 -26.13 -2.72
CA PRO A 112 -2.38 -27.16 -2.24
C PRO A 112 -2.48 -28.36 -3.21
N ALA A 113 -2.16 -28.15 -4.49
CA ALA A 113 -2.21 -29.19 -5.51
C ALA A 113 -0.95 -30.05 -5.54
N CYS A 114 0.25 -29.44 -5.64
CA CYS A 114 1.50 -30.20 -5.77
C CYS A 114 2.14 -30.57 -4.43
N ARG A 115 1.83 -29.84 -3.35
CA ARG A 115 2.36 -29.97 -1.98
C ARG A 115 3.90 -29.93 -1.84
N ALA A 116 4.63 -29.68 -2.92
CA ALA A 116 6.08 -29.77 -2.98
C ALA A 116 6.75 -28.40 -3.13
N SER A 117 6.17 -27.50 -3.92
CA SER A 117 6.69 -26.15 -4.17
C SER A 117 5.76 -25.07 -3.64
N ASP A 118 6.30 -23.87 -3.51
CA ASP A 118 5.52 -22.68 -3.19
C ASP A 118 4.56 -22.34 -4.33
N ASP A 119 3.36 -21.88 -3.96
CA ASP A 119 2.32 -21.45 -4.90
C ASP A 119 2.67 -20.08 -5.49
N SER A 120 3.73 -20.01 -6.27
CA SER A 120 4.08 -18.78 -7.00
C SER A 120 3.18 -18.60 -8.23
N THR A 121 3.07 -17.38 -8.75
CA THR A 121 2.33 -17.13 -10.00
C THR A 121 2.85 -17.96 -11.16
N PHE A 122 4.15 -18.23 -11.23
CA PHE A 122 4.73 -19.14 -12.22
C PHE A 122 4.38 -20.62 -11.99
N HIS A 123 4.15 -21.02 -10.73
CA HIS A 123 3.75 -22.39 -10.39
C HIS A 123 2.25 -22.62 -10.65
N ALA A 124 1.44 -21.58 -10.55
CA ALA A 124 -0.01 -21.63 -10.78
C ALA A 124 -0.42 -21.54 -12.26
N LEU A 125 0.50 -21.14 -13.15
CA LEU A 125 0.31 -21.04 -14.60
C LEU A 125 0.70 -22.35 -15.30
#